data_AF-S7RLG8-F1
#
_entry.id   AF-S7RLG8-F1
#
_cell.length_a   1.000
_cell.length_b   1.000
_cell.length_c   1.000
_cell.angle_alpha   90.00
_cell.angle_beta   90.00
_cell.angle_gamma   90.00
#
_symmetry.space_group_name_H-M   'P 1'
#
loop_
_entity.id
_entity.type
_entity.pdbx_description
1 polymer ?
#
loop_
_entity_poly.entity_id
_entity_poly.type
_entity_poly.pdbx_seq_one_letter_code
_entity_poly.pdbx_strand_id
1 'polypeptide(L)'
;LEAANGKEIEMINVEQEPGIEVMAFSLKELVETYGAQTAELAMDSTWKTNVASYELYALVGEANCQALPMGFVLTAITDGSATKGTKKWMLTQILR
;
A
#
# COMPACT_ATOMS: atom_id res chain seq x y z
N LEU A 1 -16.41 -8.33 3.38
CA LEU A 1 -16.08 -7.44 2.24
C LEU A 1 -16.46 -8.14 0.94
N GLU A 2 -17.73 -8.55 0.82
CA GLU A 2 -18.27 -9.10 -0.42
C GLU A 2 -19.38 -8.16 -0.87
N ALA A 3 -19.25 -7.67 -2.10
CA ALA A 3 -20.13 -6.72 -2.79
C ALA A 3 -20.11 -5.26 -2.31
N ALA A 4 -19.11 -4.51 -2.76
CA ALA A 4 -19.37 -3.13 -3.19
C ALA A 4 -20.07 -3.19 -4.57
N ASN A 5 -21.39 -3.38 -4.58
CA ASN A 5 -22.24 -3.31 -5.78
C ASN A 5 -21.89 -4.28 -6.93
N GLY A 6 -21.64 -5.56 -6.64
CA GLY A 6 -21.44 -6.58 -7.69
C GLY A 6 -20.12 -6.47 -8.47
N LYS A 7 -19.20 -5.60 -8.05
CA LYS A 7 -17.84 -5.56 -8.57
C LYS A 7 -16.98 -6.64 -7.90
N GLU A 8 -16.15 -7.29 -8.69
CA GLU A 8 -15.19 -8.29 -8.24
C GLU A 8 -14.09 -7.61 -7.43
N ILE A 9 -13.92 -8.06 -6.18
CA ILE A 9 -12.92 -7.55 -5.23
C ILE A 9 -11.83 -8.62 -5.13
N GLU A 10 -10.57 -8.19 -5.22
CA GLU A 10 -9.41 -9.04 -4.93
C GLU A 10 -8.81 -8.62 -3.59
N MET A 11 -8.53 -9.60 -2.74
CA MET A 11 -7.97 -9.34 -1.40
C MET A 11 -6.45 -9.26 -1.48
N ILE A 12 -5.88 -8.15 -0.99
CA ILE A 12 -4.44 -8.04 -0.73
C ILE A 12 -4.17 -8.73 0.60
N ASN A 13 -3.52 -9.89 0.57
CA ASN A 13 -3.20 -10.63 1.79
C ASN A 13 -2.00 -9.99 2.49
N VAL A 14 -2.23 -9.53 3.72
CA VAL A 14 -1.20 -8.93 4.58
C VAL A 14 -1.18 -9.67 5.90
N GLU A 15 0.00 -10.13 6.31
CA GLU A 15 0.24 -10.71 7.63
C GLU A 15 0.42 -9.58 8.65
N GLN A 16 -0.49 -9.49 9.61
CA GLN A 16 -0.49 -8.42 10.61
C GLN A 16 0.65 -8.61 11.62
N GLU A 17 1.42 -7.55 11.85
CA GLU A 17 2.45 -7.51 12.87
C GLU A 17 1.98 -6.77 14.14
N PRO A 18 2.51 -7.12 15.33
CA PRO A 18 2.24 -6.37 16.56
C PRO A 18 2.66 -4.89 16.48
N GLY A 19 1.86 -4.02 17.09
CA GLY A 19 2.15 -2.59 17.26
C GLY A 19 2.03 -1.72 16.02
N ILE A 20 1.51 -2.27 14.91
CA ILE A 20 1.21 -1.54 13.69
C ILE A 20 -0.18 -1.93 13.19
N GLU A 21 -0.92 -0.96 12.66
CA GLU A 21 -2.12 -1.18 11.85
C GLU A 21 -1.84 -0.77 10.40
N VAL A 22 -2.42 -1.51 9.45
CA VAL A 22 -2.20 -1.30 8.03
C VAL A 22 -3.49 -1.40 7.25
N MET A 23 -3.70 -0.45 6.36
CA MET A 23 -4.76 -0.47 5.36
C MET A 23 -4.13 -0.27 3.98
N ALA A 24 -4.30 -1.25 3.11
CA ALA A 24 -3.78 -1.23 1.76
C ALA A 24 -4.91 -1.35 0.75
N PHE A 25 -4.82 -0.61 -0.35
CA PHE A 25 -5.72 -0.76 -1.49
C PHE A 25 -5.00 -0.40 -2.78
N SER A 26 -5.32 -1.14 -3.84
CA SER A 26 -4.78 -0.93 -5.17
C SER A 26 -5.89 -0.51 -6.14
N LEU A 27 -5.49 0.13 -7.24
CA LEU A 27 -6.39 0.49 -8.32
C LEU A 27 -6.43 -0.67 -9.32
N LYS A 28 -7.35 -1.62 -9.11
CA LYS A 28 -7.44 -2.90 -9.83
C LYS A 28 -7.22 -2.78 -11.34
N GLU A 29 -7.97 -1.91 -12.01
CA GLU A 29 -7.85 -1.72 -13.47
C GLU A 29 -6.43 -1.27 -13.90
N LEU A 30 -5.77 -0.44 -13.09
CA LEU A 30 -4.41 0.02 -13.37
C LEU A 30 -3.39 -1.09 -13.13
N VAL A 31 -3.55 -1.85 -12.05
CA VAL A 31 -2.68 -3.01 -11.74
C VAL A 31 -2.81 -4.09 -12.82
N GLU A 32 -4.04 -4.43 -13.24
CA GLU A 32 -4.27 -5.43 -14.29
C GLU A 32 -3.73 -4.98 -15.65
N THR A 33 -3.87 -3.69 -15.98
CA THR A 33 -3.44 -3.16 -17.28
C THR A 33 -1.93 -2.95 -17.36
N TYR A 34 -1.33 -2.38 -16.31
CA TYR A 34 0.05 -1.88 -16.34
C TYR A 34 0.99 -2.62 -15.39
N GLY A 35 0.50 -3.40 -14.43
CA GLY A 35 1.33 -4.06 -13.41
C GLY A 35 2.39 -4.98 -14.02
N ALA A 36 2.02 -5.79 -15.02
CA ALA A 36 2.96 -6.68 -15.71
C ALA A 36 3.98 -5.93 -16.60
N GLN A 37 3.72 -4.67 -16.95
CA GLN A 37 4.60 -3.83 -17.78
C GLN A 37 5.45 -2.88 -16.93
N THR A 38 5.10 -2.73 -15.65
CA THR A 38 5.80 -1.84 -14.72
C THR A 38 7.12 -2.50 -14.31
N ALA A 39 8.23 -1.97 -14.82
CA ALA A 39 9.56 -2.48 -14.50
C ALA A 39 9.99 -2.14 -13.05
N GLU A 40 9.55 -0.99 -12.54
CA GLU A 40 9.87 -0.52 -11.18
C GLU A 40 8.66 0.21 -10.58
N LEU A 41 8.45 0.02 -9.27
CA LEU A 41 7.51 0.79 -8.48
C LEU A 41 8.26 1.75 -7.56
N ALA A 42 7.97 3.03 -7.68
CA ALA A 42 8.35 4.01 -6.68
C ALA A 42 7.36 3.94 -5.51
N MET A 43 7.88 3.98 -4.28
CA MET A 43 7.09 4.06 -3.06
C MET A 43 7.67 5.13 -2.15
N ASP A 44 6.87 6.14 -1.84
CA ASP A 44 7.27 7.23 -0.95
C ASP A 44 6.13 7.63 -0.02
N SER A 45 6.47 8.24 1.12
CA SER A 45 5.50 8.80 2.04
C SER A 45 4.93 10.09 1.44
N THR A 46 3.66 10.06 1.04
CA THR A 46 2.97 11.19 0.40
C THR A 46 2.62 12.27 1.42
N TRP A 47 2.38 11.89 2.68
CA TRP A 47 2.09 12.84 3.76
C TRP A 47 2.77 12.42 5.07
N LYS A 48 3.57 13.34 5.63
CA LYS A 48 4.15 13.21 6.97
C LYS A 48 3.15 13.66 8.03
N THR A 49 2.21 12.78 8.39
CA THR A 49 1.29 12.98 9.54
C THR A 49 1.99 12.68 10.88
N ASN A 50 3.24 13.15 11.05
CA ASN A 50 4.14 12.82 12.17
C ASN A 50 3.59 13.12 13.57
N VAL A 51 2.59 14.01 13.66
CA VAL A 51 1.99 14.37 14.95
C VAL A 51 1.11 13.25 15.50
N ALA A 52 0.70 12.29 14.66
CA ALA A 52 -0.25 11.25 15.02
C ALA A 52 0.18 9.82 14.66
N SER A 53 1.48 9.59 14.38
CA SER A 53 2.01 8.24 14.08
C SER A 53 1.41 7.54 12.86
N TYR A 54 0.68 8.28 12.01
CA TYR A 54 0.18 7.81 10.72
C TYR A 54 1.17 8.15 9.62
N GLU A 55 1.28 7.29 8.62
CA GLU A 55 2.01 7.55 7.38
C GLU A 55 1.29 6.91 6.20
N LEU A 56 1.07 7.70 5.16
CA LEU A 56 0.45 7.24 3.91
C LEU A 56 1.50 7.18 2.80
N TYR A 57 1.59 6.00 2.18
CA TYR A 57 2.48 5.69 1.07
C TYR A 57 1.67 5.58 -0.22
N ALA A 58 2.23 6.09 -1.32
CA ALA A 58 1.73 5.81 -2.66
C ALA A 58 2.66 4.83 -3.38
N LEU A 59 2.08 3.90 -4.13
CA LEU A 59 2.76 3.04 -5.10
C LEU A 59 2.60 3.68 -6.47
N VAL A 60 3.70 3.98 -7.14
CA VAL A 60 3.70 4.72 -8.41
C VAL A 60 4.51 3.95 -9.44
N GLY A 61 3.86 3.54 -10.51
CA GLY A 61 4.50 3.03 -11.72
C GLY A 61 4.68 4.14 -12.76
N GLU A 62 5.13 3.75 -13.95
CA GLU A 62 5.26 4.64 -15.10
C GLU A 62 4.40 4.11 -16.24
N ALA A 63 3.66 5.01 -16.89
CA ALA A 63 2.96 4.72 -18.13
C ALA A 63 3.05 5.95 -19.05
N ASN A 64 3.51 5.76 -20.29
CA ASN A 64 3.62 6.83 -21.29
C ASN A 64 4.43 8.04 -20.77
N CYS A 65 5.56 7.78 -20.09
CA CYS A 65 6.39 8.79 -19.46
C CYS A 65 5.67 9.65 -18.40
N GLN A 66 4.58 9.14 -17.81
CA GLN A 66 3.82 9.80 -16.76
C GLN A 66 3.77 8.92 -15.51
N ALA A 67 3.72 9.57 -14.34
CA ALA A 67 3.53 8.90 -13.08
C ALA A 67 2.12 8.30 -13.00
N LEU A 68 2.03 6.99 -12.79
CA LEU A 68 0.78 6.25 -12.69
C LEU A 68 0.58 5.75 -11.26
N PRO A 69 -0.38 6.26 -10.48
CA PRO A 69 -0.70 5.73 -9.16
C PRO A 69 -1.25 4.30 -9.29
N MET A 70 -0.63 3.35 -8.62
CA MET A 70 -1.00 1.92 -8.67
C MET A 70 -1.74 1.48 -7.40
N GLY A 71 -1.47 2.13 -6.27
CA GLY A 71 -2.08 1.81 -4.99
C GLY A 71 -1.56 2.68 -3.86
N PHE A 72 -2.10 2.44 -2.67
CA PHE A 72 -1.79 3.20 -1.47
C PHE A 72 -1.70 2.29 -0.25
N VAL A 73 -0.85 2.68 0.70
CA VAL A 73 -0.70 2.01 1.99
C VAL A 73 -0.74 3.03 3.10
N LEU A 74 -1.76 2.96 3.95
CA LEU A 74 -1.83 3.69 5.20
C LEU A 74 -1.29 2.81 6.32
N THR A 75 -0.37 3.35 7.10
CA THR A 75 0.20 2.71 8.29
C THR A 75 -0.04 3.57 9.51
N ALA A 76 -0.25 2.93 10.67
CA ALA A 76 -0.35 3.59 11.96
C ALA A 76 0.42 2.80 13.02
N ILE A 77 1.40 3.42 13.68
CA ILE A 77 2.00 2.82 14.88
C ILE A 77 1.04 3.02 16.05
N THR A 78 0.69 1.94 16.75
CA THR A 78 -0.39 1.95 17.74
C THR A 78 0.10 2.09 19.18
N ASP A 79 0.69 1.03 19.75
CA ASP A 79 0.95 0.91 21.19
C ASP A 79 2.45 0.88 21.57
N GLY A 80 3.32 1.09 20.57
CA GLY A 80 4.77 1.08 20.76
C GLY A 80 5.40 -0.31 20.84
N SER A 81 4.64 -1.39 20.66
CA SER A 81 5.18 -2.77 20.58
C SER A 81 5.81 -3.11 19.23
N ALA A 82 5.68 -2.21 18.23
CA ALA A 82 6.26 -2.40 16.91
C ALA A 82 7.80 -2.55 16.96
N THR A 83 8.30 -3.65 16.43
CA THR A 83 9.74 -3.89 16.38
C THR A 83 10.43 -3.05 15.30
N LYS A 84 11.75 -2.87 15.44
CA LYS A 84 12.54 -2.17 14.43
C LYS A 84 12.45 -2.93 13.10
N GLY A 85 11.91 -2.26 12.08
CA GLY A 85 11.76 -2.83 10.74
C GLY A 85 10.34 -3.31 10.41
N THR A 86 9.43 -3.40 11.39
CA THR A 86 8.02 -3.78 11.19
C THR A 86 7.38 -2.98 10.06
N LYS A 87 7.56 -1.66 10.04
CA LYS A 87 7.04 -0.81 8.97
C LYS A 87 7.56 -1.19 7.57
N LYS A 88 8.87 -1.45 7.44
CA LYS A 88 9.46 -1.87 6.16
C LYS A 88 8.91 -3.23 5.73
N TRP A 89 8.72 -4.14 6.68
CA TRP A 89 8.12 -5.45 6.43
C TRP A 89 6.69 -5.32 5.90
N MET A 90 5.83 -4.54 6.58
CA MET A 90 4.46 -4.30 6.14
C MET A 90 4.39 -3.73 4.71
N LEU A 91 5.23 -2.75 4.39
CA LEU A 91 5.29 -2.17 3.05
C LEU A 91 5.75 -3.20 1.99
N THR A 92 6.69 -4.07 2.33
CA THR A 92 7.19 -5.10 1.41
C THR A 92 6.14 -6.18 1.13
N GLN A 93 5.27 -6.50 2.10
CA GLN A 93 4.21 -7.49 1.90
C GLN A 93 3.19 -7.06 0.85
N ILE A 94 2.99 -5.75 0.67
CA ILE A 94 2.02 -5.18 -0.27
C ILE A 94 2.57 -5.10 -1.70
N LEU A 95 3.89 -5.17 -1.85
CA LEU A 95 4.58 -5.14 -3.15
C LEU A 95 4.76 -6.52 -3.81
N ARG A 96 4.26 -7.59 -3.17
CA ARG A 96 4.36 -8.97 -3.66
C ARG A 96 3.22 -9.31 -4.60
#